data_AF-A0A951YVC5-F1
#
_entry.id   AF-A0A951YVC5-F1
#
_cell.length_a   1.000
_cell.length_b   1.000
_cell.length_c   1.000
_cell.angle_alpha   90.00
_cell.angle_beta   90.00
_cell.angle_gamma   90.00
#
_symmetry.space_group_name_H-M   'P 1'
#
loop_
_entity.id
_entity.type
_entity.pdbx_description
1 polymer ?
#
loop_
_entity_poly.entity_id
_entity_poly.type
_entity_poly.pdbx_seq_one_letter_code
_entity_poly.pdbx_strand_id
1 'polypeptide(L)'
;MCEVCAVFGRGKHWTARASGESTALEAFDIRRHRDERREALRVLNAVLRDEGVRVADWDGESYQLVLPTGAFVVAADLADVWPALKRLGLEAPDLLSRQFLERNE
;
A
#
# COMPACT_ATOMS: atom_id res chain seq x y z
N MET A 1 -4.91 13.87 3.57
CA MET A 1 -6.12 13.35 4.25
C MET A 1 -6.37 14.10 5.56
N CYS A 2 -7.58 14.62 5.79
CA CYS A 2 -7.98 15.25 7.06
C CYS A 2 -8.47 14.20 8.08
N GLU A 3 -8.68 14.57 9.35
CA GLU A 3 -9.03 13.61 10.43
C GLU A 3 -10.35 12.85 10.20
N VAL A 4 -11.34 13.45 9.52
CA VAL A 4 -12.65 12.84 9.29
C VAL A 4 -12.58 11.63 8.35
N CYS A 5 -11.83 11.73 7.24
CA CYS A 5 -11.70 10.62 6.28
C CYS A 5 -11.04 9.38 6.91
N ALA A 6 -10.20 9.56 7.94
CA ALA A 6 -9.52 8.46 8.60
C ALA A 6 -10.44 7.65 9.55
N VAL A 7 -11.54 8.24 10.03
CA VAL A 7 -12.55 7.56 10.87
C VAL A 7 -13.39 6.60 10.02
N PHE A 8 -13.81 7.04 8.83
CA PHE A 8 -14.62 6.25 7.90
C PHE A 8 -13.79 5.35 6.98
N GLY A 9 -12.52 5.70 6.80
CA GLY A 9 -11.53 5.06 5.94
C GLY A 9 -10.93 3.76 6.50
N ARG A 10 -11.66 2.99 7.33
CA ARG A 10 -11.12 1.74 7.87
C ARG A 10 -11.15 0.66 6.80
N GLY A 11 -9.97 0.20 6.43
CA GLY A 11 -9.77 -0.87 5.45
C GLY A 11 -10.52 -2.13 5.89
N LYS A 12 -11.58 -2.49 5.16
CA LYS A 12 -12.41 -3.68 5.44
C LYS A 12 -11.74 -5.01 5.04
N HIS A 13 -10.50 -4.93 4.56
CA HIS A 13 -9.77 -6.05 4.00
C HIS A 13 -8.76 -6.58 5.01
N TRP A 14 -8.57 -7.90 5.07
CA TRP A 14 -7.71 -8.59 6.04
C TRP A 14 -6.23 -8.15 6.00
N THR A 15 -5.80 -7.49 4.92
CA THR A 15 -4.45 -6.92 4.79
C THR A 15 -4.26 -5.63 5.58
N ALA A 16 -5.34 -4.97 6.02
CA ALA A 16 -5.28 -3.88 6.98
C ALA A 16 -5.19 -4.47 8.40
N ARG A 17 -4.01 -4.39 9.02
CA ARG A 17 -3.68 -5.06 10.29
C ARG A 17 -4.36 -4.43 11.51
N ALA A 18 -4.68 -3.14 11.43
CA ALA A 18 -5.43 -2.40 12.44
C ALA A 18 -6.92 -2.80 12.50
N SER A 19 -7.47 -3.46 11.47
CA SER A 19 -8.89 -3.84 11.35
C SER A 19 -9.34 -4.99 12.27
N GLY A 20 -8.61 -5.28 13.34
CA GLY A 20 -8.98 -6.30 14.31
C GLY A 20 -10.31 -5.98 15.00
N GLU A 21 -10.90 -6.99 15.65
CA GLU A 21 -12.16 -6.96 16.43
C GLU A 21 -12.04 -6.12 17.72
N SER A 22 -11.43 -4.94 17.65
CA SER A 22 -11.14 -4.09 18.79
C SER A 22 -12.37 -3.25 19.16
N THR A 23 -12.91 -3.56 20.33
CA THR A 23 -13.93 -2.80 21.06
C THR A 23 -13.38 -1.55 21.77
N ALA A 24 -12.10 -1.20 21.57
CA ALA A 24 -11.47 -0.02 22.16
C ALA A 24 -11.57 1.22 21.25
N LEU A 25 -11.84 2.38 21.86
CA LEU A 25 -11.96 3.74 21.28
C LEU A 25 -11.34 3.90 19.88
N GLU A 26 -12.22 4.15 18.91
CA GLU A 26 -11.96 4.28 17.47
C GLU A 26 -10.79 5.23 17.12
N ALA A 27 -10.49 6.20 17.98
CA ALA A 27 -9.42 7.18 17.77
C ALA A 27 -7.99 6.62 17.92
N PHE A 28 -7.77 5.62 18.78
CA PHE A 28 -6.44 4.98 18.91
C PHE A 28 -6.13 4.09 17.70
N ASP A 29 -7.19 3.53 17.10
CA ASP A 29 -7.12 2.70 15.90
C ASP A 29 -6.66 3.51 14.68
N ILE A 30 -7.04 4.78 14.57
CA ILE A 30 -6.69 5.65 13.44
C ILE A 30 -5.20 5.95 13.34
N ARG A 31 -4.55 6.30 14.46
CA ARG A 31 -3.10 6.59 14.46
C ARG A 31 -2.31 5.34 14.07
N ARG A 32 -2.68 4.20 14.66
CA ARG A 32 -2.10 2.91 14.34
C ARG A 32 -2.31 2.55 12.86
N HIS A 33 -3.51 2.70 12.33
CA HIS A 33 -3.81 2.50 10.92
C HIS A 33 -2.93 3.36 10.02
N ARG A 34 -2.75 4.65 10.34
CA ARG A 34 -1.86 5.54 9.59
C ARG A 34 -0.40 5.11 9.63
N ASP A 35 0.09 4.67 10.78
CA ASP A 35 1.47 4.22 10.93
C ASP A 35 1.70 2.90 10.18
N GLU A 36 0.77 1.96 10.27
CA GLU A 36 0.79 0.71 9.50
C GLU A 36 0.74 0.97 7.98
N ARG A 37 -0.09 1.92 7.54
CA ARG A 37 -0.13 2.32 6.13
C ARG A 37 1.17 3.00 5.68
N ARG A 38 1.75 3.86 6.51
CA ARG A 38 3.05 4.48 6.21
C ARG A 38 4.13 3.42 6.04
N GLU A 39 4.12 2.41 6.90
CA GLU A 39 5.05 1.29 6.81
C GLU A 39 4.82 0.44 5.54
N ALA A 40 3.56 0.12 5.23
CA ALA A 40 3.22 -0.58 3.99
C ALA A 40 3.71 0.19 2.75
N LEU A 41 3.48 1.50 2.69
CA LEU A 41 3.96 2.37 1.61
C LEU A 41 5.49 2.39 1.53
N ARG A 42 6.19 2.43 2.67
CA ARG A 42 7.65 2.39 2.72
C ARG A 42 8.18 1.09 2.10
N VAL A 43 7.61 -0.05 2.49
CA VAL A 43 7.99 -1.37 1.95
C VAL A 43 7.67 -1.48 0.47
N LEU A 44 6.46 -1.11 0.04
CA LEU A 44 6.06 -1.18 -1.38
C LEU A 44 6.99 -0.34 -2.27
N ASN A 45 7.33 0.87 -1.87
CA ASN A 45 8.23 1.72 -2.65
C ASN A 45 9.69 1.23 -2.65
N ALA A 46 10.10 0.42 -1.67
CA ALA A 46 11.40 -0.25 -1.70
C ALA A 46 11.38 -1.45 -2.64
N VAL A 47 10.31 -2.26 -2.56
CA VAL A 47 10.09 -3.44 -3.41
C VAL A 47 10.01 -3.05 -4.88
N LEU A 48 9.27 -1.99 -5.20
CA LEU A 48 8.94 -1.59 -6.58
C LEU A 48 9.87 -0.51 -7.18
N ARG A 49 11.04 -0.33 -6.56
CA ARG A 49 11.99 0.73 -6.95
C ARG A 49 12.52 0.52 -8.37
N ASP A 50 12.85 -0.71 -8.74
CA ASP A 50 13.56 -1.01 -9.99
C ASP A 50 12.61 -0.97 -11.20
N GLU A 51 11.32 -1.13 -10.95
CA GLU A 51 10.22 -0.99 -11.89
C GLU A 51 9.87 0.50 -12.12
N GLY A 52 10.48 1.41 -11.35
CA GLY A 52 10.23 2.85 -11.42
C GLY A 52 8.84 3.24 -10.92
N VAL A 53 8.14 2.36 -10.19
CA VAL A 53 6.77 2.59 -9.74
C VAL A 53 6.80 3.28 -8.38
N ARG A 54 6.11 4.42 -8.30
CA ARG A 54 5.83 5.07 -7.02
C ARG A 54 4.46 4.63 -6.51
N VAL A 55 4.40 4.21 -5.25
CA VAL A 55 3.15 3.93 -4.56
C VAL A 55 2.84 5.04 -3.54
N ALA A 56 1.63 5.57 -3.60
CA ALA A 56 1.15 6.60 -2.69
C ALA A 56 -0.16 6.19 -2.01
N ASP A 57 -0.46 6.82 -0.87
CA ASP A 57 -1.76 6.67 -0.23
C ASP A 57 -2.85 7.33 -1.10
N TRP A 58 -3.95 6.60 -1.33
CA TRP A 58 -5.14 7.11 -2.00
C TRP A 58 -6.32 7.04 -1.04
N ASP A 59 -6.74 8.21 -0.57
CA ASP A 59 -7.87 8.38 0.33
C ASP A 59 -7.86 7.41 1.54
N GLY A 60 -6.68 7.10 2.11
CA GLY A 60 -6.54 6.40 3.39
C GLY A 60 -6.92 4.93 3.39
N GLU A 61 -7.48 4.44 2.29
CA GLU A 61 -7.96 3.06 2.13
C GLU A 61 -7.23 2.34 1.00
N SER A 62 -6.99 3.03 -0.11
CA SER A 62 -6.45 2.46 -1.34
C SER A 62 -5.03 2.92 -1.61
N TYR A 63 -4.39 2.30 -2.61
CA TYR A 63 -3.03 2.61 -3.02
C TYR A 63 -3.03 3.13 -4.45
N GLN A 64 -2.41 4.28 -4.69
CA GLN A 64 -2.20 4.78 -6.05
C GLN A 64 -0.80 4.37 -6.52
N LEU A 65 -0.72 3.65 -7.64
CA LEU A 65 0.53 3.31 -8.30
C LEU A 65 0.73 4.27 -9.47
N VAL A 66 1.91 4.88 -9.58
CA VAL A 66 2.22 5.90 -10.59
C VAL A 66 3.52 5.54 -11.30
N LEU A 67 3.50 5.55 -12.62
CA LEU A 67 4.67 5.39 -13.48
C LEU A 67 5.40 6.71 -13.72
N PRO A 68 6.69 6.69 -14.12
CA PRO A 68 7.42 7.92 -14.47
C PRO A 68 6.79 8.68 -15.65
N THR A 69 6.03 7.99 -16.50
CA THR A 69 5.27 8.58 -17.61
C THR A 69 4.05 9.40 -17.16
N GLY A 70 3.67 9.31 -15.88
CA GLY A 70 2.45 9.90 -15.33
C GLY A 70 1.21 9.00 -15.40
N ALA A 71 1.29 7.84 -16.06
CA ALA A 71 0.22 6.85 -16.00
C ALA A 71 0.04 6.34 -14.57
N PHE A 72 -1.21 6.16 -14.14
CA PHE A 72 -1.51 5.68 -12.79
C PHE A 72 -2.72 4.75 -12.75
N VAL A 73 -2.78 3.95 -11.70
CA VAL A 73 -3.93 3.10 -11.38
C VAL A 73 -4.13 3.07 -9.87
N VAL A 74 -5.38 2.93 -9.43
CA VAL A 74 -5.71 2.73 -8.02
C VAL A 74 -5.92 1.25 -7.75
N ALA A 75 -5.19 0.73 -6.77
CA ALA A 75 -5.36 -0.59 -6.18
C ALA A 75 -6.24 -0.46 -4.92
N ALA A 76 -7.30 -1.27 -4.84
CA ALA A 76 -8.29 -1.17 -3.78
C ALA A 76 -7.68 -1.43 -2.39
N ASP A 77 -6.78 -2.40 -2.31
CA ASP A 77 -6.08 -2.83 -1.10
C ASP A 77 -4.65 -3.32 -1.44
N LEU A 78 -3.92 -3.81 -0.44
CA LEU A 78 -2.55 -4.28 -0.61
C LEU A 78 -2.41 -5.48 -1.57
N ALA A 79 -3.41 -6.38 -1.62
CA ALA A 79 -3.37 -7.54 -2.49
C ALA A 79 -3.59 -7.16 -3.96
N ASP A 80 -4.40 -6.12 -4.21
CA ASP A 80 -4.66 -5.59 -5.55
C ASP A 80 -3.46 -4.83 -6.16
N VAL A 81 -2.37 -4.60 -5.41
CA VAL A 81 -1.16 -3.94 -5.93
C VAL A 81 -0.55 -4.72 -7.10
N TRP A 82 -0.49 -6.06 -7.03
CA TRP A 82 0.13 -6.86 -8.10
C TRP A 82 -0.73 -6.94 -9.37
N PRO A 83 -2.05 -7.19 -9.30
CA PRO A 83 -2.93 -7.02 -10.45
C PRO A 83 -2.93 -5.59 -11.01
N ALA A 84 -2.77 -4.57 -10.16
CA ALA A 84 -2.64 -3.18 -10.59
C ALA A 84 -1.37 -2.91 -11.43
N LEU A 85 -0.22 -3.49 -11.08
CA LEU A 85 0.98 -3.41 -11.92
C LEU A 85 0.73 -3.96 -13.33
N LYS A 86 0.04 -5.10 -13.43
CA LYS A 86 -0.30 -5.70 -14.72
C LYS A 86 -1.22 -4.81 -15.56
N ARG A 87 -2.17 -4.10 -14.92
CA ARG A 87 -3.00 -3.08 -15.60
C ARG A 87 -2.18 -1.92 -16.14
N LEU A 88 -1.02 -1.61 -15.54
CA LEU A 88 -0.04 -0.64 -16.03
C LEU A 88 0.95 -1.23 -17.05
N GLY A 89 0.81 -2.51 -17.41
CA GLY A 89 1.69 -3.19 -18.36
C GLY A 89 3.03 -3.65 -17.77
N LEU A 90 3.13 -3.72 -16.44
CA LEU A 90 4.31 -4.21 -15.73
C LEU A 90 4.09 -5.63 -15.21
N GLU A 91 5.13 -6.46 -15.27
CA GLU A 91 5.16 -7.72 -14.53
C GLU A 91 5.57 -7.48 -13.08
N ALA A 92 5.03 -8.29 -12.17
CA ALA A 92 5.37 -8.20 -10.76
C ALA A 92 6.80 -8.73 -10.53
N PRO A 93 7.64 -8.05 -9.73
CA PRO A 93 8.98 -8.54 -9.45
C PRO A 93 8.97 -9.87 -8.71
N ASP A 94 9.96 -10.71 -9.00
CA ASP A 94 10.24 -11.90 -8.21
C ASP A 94 11.00 -11.52 -6.94
N LEU A 95 10.25 -11.44 -5.83
CA LEU A 95 10.76 -11.07 -4.50
C LEU A 95 11.67 -12.14 -3.87
N LEU A 96 11.67 -13.36 -4.42
CA LEU A 96 12.51 -14.46 -3.97
C LEU A 96 13.71 -14.70 -4.89
N SER A 97 13.84 -13.89 -5.95
CA SER A 97 15.03 -13.92 -6.78
C SER A 97 16.26 -13.54 -5.96
N ARG A 98 17.38 -14.23 -6.21
CA ARG A 98 18.65 -13.96 -5.52
C ARG A 98 19.06 -12.49 -5.66
N GLN A 99 18.91 -11.93 -6.86
CA GLN A 99 19.22 -10.53 -7.14
C GLN A 99 18.42 -9.57 -6.26
N PHE A 100 17.12 -9.85 -6.05
CA PHE A 100 16.28 -9.02 -5.20
C PHE A 100 16.73 -9.09 -3.73
N LEU A 101 17.02 -10.29 -3.22
CA LEU A 101 17.45 -10.48 -1.83
C LEU A 101 18.79 -9.78 -1.55
N GLU A 102 19.81 -10.00 -2.39
CA GLU A 102 21.15 -9.40 -2.25
C GLU A 102 21.12 -7.85 -2.26
N ARG A 103 20.11 -7.24 -2.89
CA ARG A 103 19.92 -5.77 -2.94
C ARG A 103 19.29 -5.21 -1.66
N ASN A 104 18.51 -6.01 -0.94
CA ASN A 104 17.66 -5.55 0.18
C ASN A 104 18.07 -6.14 1.55
N GLU A 105 19.15 -6.92 1.62
CA GLU A 105 19.88 -7.25 2.86
C GLU A 105 20.67 -6.04 3.38
#